data_AF-A0A2G6KFX7-F1
#
_entry.id   AF-A0A2G6KFX7-F1
#
_cell.length_a   1.000
_cell.length_b   1.000
_cell.length_c   1.000
_cell.angle_alpha   90.00
_cell.angle_beta   90.00
_cell.angle_gamma   90.00
#
_symmetry.space_group_name_H-M   'P 1'
#
loop_
_entity.id
_entity.type
_entity.pdbx_description
1 polymer ?
#
loop_
_entity_poly.entity_id
_entity_poly.type
_entity_poly.pdbx_seq_one_letter_code
_entity_poly.pdbx_strand_id
1 'polypeptide(L)'
;MFASFGVLIWLGWKSSQIVVEDEEGDEEGFLLAGRSLGPFVGASTIVATGFSGWGFMGSPGVAYQYGAIELLGNFMFAPAMVIAVLFFARYLAKRAESMGSCTIPEYAARLHGEGGLGRLVQGVAALITVVLLLVFLTSQIKAVGLLAASWLDLPWAYA
;
A
#
# COMPACT_ATOMS: atom_id res chain seq x y z
N MET A 1 -21.47 4.53 -9.06
CA MET A 1 -20.33 3.89 -9.74
C MET A 1 -19.69 4.81 -10.79
N PHE A 2 -20.40 5.28 -11.82
CA PHE A 2 -19.80 6.19 -12.81
C PHE A 2 -19.30 7.53 -12.23
N ALA A 3 -20.05 8.13 -11.31
CA ALA A 3 -19.63 9.36 -10.63
C ALA A 3 -18.32 9.16 -9.82
N SER A 4 -18.18 8.05 -9.09
CA SER A 4 -16.96 7.76 -8.32
C SER A 4 -15.75 7.51 -9.22
N PHE A 5 -15.92 6.80 -10.34
CA PHE A 5 -14.84 6.66 -11.33
C PHE A 5 -14.44 8.00 -11.94
N GLY A 6 -15.42 8.84 -12.30
CA GLY A 6 -15.15 10.18 -12.81
C GLY A 6 -14.36 11.03 -11.82
N VAL A 7 -14.73 11.00 -10.53
CA VAL A 7 -14.00 11.70 -9.47
C VAL A 7 -12.58 11.16 -9.31
N LEU A 8 -12.37 9.84 -9.29
CA LEU A 8 -11.03 9.25 -9.13
C LEU A 8 -10.11 9.57 -10.32
N ILE A 9 -10.63 9.50 -11.55
CA ILE A 9 -9.87 9.86 -12.75
C ILE A 9 -9.53 11.36 -12.72
N TRP A 10 -10.49 12.21 -12.37
CA TRP A 10 -10.27 13.65 -12.25
C TRP A 10 -9.24 13.99 -11.17
N LEU A 11 -9.29 13.34 -10.00
CA LEU A 11 -8.30 13.50 -8.93
C LEU A 11 -6.92 13.05 -9.39
N GLY A 12 -6.80 11.91 -10.07
CA GLY A 12 -5.54 11.43 -10.63
C GLY A 12 -4.94 12.42 -11.63
N TRP A 13 -5.75 12.91 -12.56
CA TRP A 13 -5.33 13.92 -13.54
C TRP A 13 -4.94 15.25 -12.89
N LYS A 14 -5.69 15.71 -11.88
CA LYS A 14 -5.33 16.91 -11.13
C LYS A 14 -4.03 16.72 -10.35
N SER A 15 -3.85 15.56 -9.73
CA SER A 15 -2.63 15.24 -8.99
C SER A 15 -1.42 15.21 -9.91
N SER A 16 -1.54 14.63 -11.12
CA SER A 16 -0.43 14.57 -12.07
C SER A 16 -0.01 15.95 -12.62
N GLN A 17 -0.86 16.97 -12.48
CA GLN A 17 -0.51 18.35 -12.84
C GLN A 17 0.16 19.12 -11.69
N ILE A 18 0.03 18.63 -10.45
CA ILE A 18 0.55 19.29 -9.24
C ILE A 18 1.92 18.71 -8.86
N VAL A 19 2.14 17.42 -9.12
CA VAL A 19 3.46 16.80 -8.98
C VAL A 19 4.34 17.35 -10.11
N VAL A 20 5.08 18.42 -9.81
CA VAL A 20 6.12 18.97 -10.68
C VAL A 20 7.37 18.13 -10.45
N GLU A 21 7.79 17.39 -11.47
CA GLU A 21 9.16 16.90 -11.55
C GLU A 21 10.04 18.15 -11.66
N ASP A 22 10.83 18.49 -10.63
CA ASP A 22 11.89 19.47 -10.78
C ASP A 22 12.86 18.99 -11.88
N GLU A 23 13.53 19.92 -12.57
CA GLU A 23 14.37 19.65 -13.77
C GLU A 23 15.46 18.57 -13.57
N GLU A 24 15.71 18.12 -12.34
CA GLU A 24 16.65 17.04 -11.97
C GLU A 24 16.02 15.63 -11.84
N GLY A 25 14.71 15.45 -12.09
CA GLY A 25 14.10 14.11 -12.09
C GLY A 25 13.92 13.51 -10.69
N ASP A 26 13.44 14.32 -9.75
CA ASP A 26 13.24 13.89 -8.37
C ASP A 26 12.03 12.94 -8.20
N GLU A 27 12.30 11.64 -8.13
CA GLU A 27 11.31 10.59 -7.87
C GLU A 27 10.58 10.80 -6.52
N GLU A 28 11.11 11.60 -5.59
CA GLU A 28 10.47 11.91 -4.31
C GLU A 28 9.13 12.61 -4.48
N GLY A 29 8.99 13.45 -5.51
CA GLY A 29 7.73 14.11 -5.85
C GLY A 29 6.60 13.10 -6.09
N PHE A 30 6.91 12.02 -6.82
CA PHE A 30 5.98 10.95 -7.11
C PHE A 30 5.82 9.95 -5.96
N LEU A 31 6.93 9.49 -5.37
CA LEU A 31 6.94 8.41 -4.37
C LEU A 31 6.49 8.89 -2.98
N LEU A 32 6.77 10.14 -2.62
CA LEU A 32 6.51 10.69 -1.29
C LEU A 32 5.50 11.85 -1.31
N ALA A 33 4.91 12.14 -2.47
CA ALA A 33 4.02 13.30 -2.67
C ALA A 33 4.67 14.62 -2.20
N GLY A 34 5.98 14.78 -2.45
CA GLY A 34 6.78 15.92 -2.00
C GLY A 34 6.76 16.13 -0.48
N ARG A 35 6.46 15.08 0.31
CA ARG A 35 6.30 15.10 1.77
C ARG A 35 5.27 16.15 2.27
N SER A 36 4.30 16.47 1.42
CA SER A 36 3.31 17.54 1.65
C SER A 36 2.03 17.06 2.37
N LEU A 37 1.88 15.75 2.54
CA LEU A 37 0.65 15.17 3.11
C LEU A 37 0.54 15.46 4.61
N GLY A 38 -0.47 16.25 4.98
CA GLY A 38 -0.77 16.54 6.39
C GLY A 38 -1.26 15.30 7.17
N PRO A 39 -1.28 15.35 8.51
CA PRO A 39 -1.58 14.19 9.36
C PRO A 39 -2.92 13.50 9.05
N PHE A 40 -3.96 14.27 8.74
CA PHE A 40 -5.28 13.73 8.42
C PHE A 40 -5.28 12.95 7.10
N VAL A 41 -4.66 13.52 6.06
CA VAL A 41 -4.57 12.88 4.74
C VAL A 41 -3.68 11.64 4.84
N GLY A 42 -2.52 11.74 5.50
CA GLY A 42 -1.63 10.60 5.72
C GLY A 42 -2.31 9.45 6.49
N ALA A 43 -3.02 9.75 7.58
CA ALA A 43 -3.79 8.75 8.32
C ALA A 43 -4.90 8.12 7.47
N SER A 44 -5.63 8.93 6.70
CA SER A 44 -6.69 8.44 5.80
C SER A 44 -6.13 7.52 4.73
N THR A 45 -4.96 7.84 4.15
CA THR A 45 -4.26 6.99 3.18
C THR A 45 -3.89 5.65 3.80
N ILE A 46 -3.28 5.63 4.99
CA ILE A 46 -2.91 4.38 5.68
C ILE A 46 -4.14 3.50 5.92
N VAL A 47 -5.24 4.10 6.40
CA VAL A 47 -6.49 3.38 6.66
C VAL A 47 -7.08 2.85 5.35
N ALA A 48 -7.13 3.66 4.29
CA ALA A 48 -7.61 3.25 2.98
C ALA A 48 -6.77 2.10 2.40
N THR A 49 -5.45 2.10 2.58
CA THR A 49 -4.55 1.00 2.19
C THR A 49 -4.87 -0.29 2.96
N GLY A 50 -5.27 -0.19 4.22
CA GLY A 50 -5.70 -1.35 5.03
C GLY A 50 -6.98 -2.00 4.51
N PHE A 51 -7.89 -1.21 3.92
CA PHE A 51 -9.11 -1.73 3.32
C PHE A 51 -8.83 -2.34 1.95
N SER A 52 -8.87 -3.68 1.90
CA SER A 52 -8.48 -4.48 0.74
C SER A 52 -9.47 -5.61 0.48
N GLY A 53 -9.22 -6.44 -0.53
CA GLY A 53 -10.02 -7.62 -0.85
C GLY A 53 -10.02 -8.63 0.30
N TRP A 54 -8.99 -8.61 1.15
CA TRP A 54 -9.02 -9.31 2.43
C TRP A 54 -10.21 -8.87 3.29
N GLY A 55 -10.37 -7.56 3.52
CA GLY A 55 -11.45 -7.05 4.38
C GLY A 55 -12.86 -7.34 3.84
N PHE A 56 -13.03 -7.34 2.51
CA PHE A 56 -14.36 -7.52 1.90
C PHE A 56 -14.71 -8.98 1.57
N MET A 57 -13.73 -9.81 1.23
CA MET A 57 -13.95 -11.20 0.79
C MET A 57 -13.21 -12.22 1.66
N GLY A 58 -11.93 -11.97 1.95
CA GLY A 58 -11.09 -12.90 2.69
C GLY A 58 -11.58 -13.15 4.12
N SER A 59 -11.61 -12.10 4.94
CA SER A 59 -12.01 -12.16 6.35
C SER A 59 -13.43 -12.72 6.54
N PRO A 60 -14.48 -12.27 5.82
CA PRO A 60 -15.79 -12.90 5.93
C PRO A 60 -15.81 -14.38 5.54
N GLY A 61 -15.04 -14.77 4.51
CA GLY A 61 -14.92 -16.18 4.10
C GLY A 61 -14.23 -17.05 5.15
N VAL A 62 -13.14 -16.56 5.75
CA VAL A 62 -12.44 -17.22 6.85
C VAL A 62 -13.34 -17.31 8.09
N ALA A 63 -14.06 -16.23 8.42
CA ALA A 63 -15.02 -16.22 9.52
C ALA A 63 -16.17 -17.20 9.29
N TYR A 64 -16.64 -17.35 8.05
CA TYR A 64 -17.66 -18.35 7.69
C TYR A 64 -17.16 -19.78 7.91
N GLN A 65 -15.91 -20.07 7.56
CA GLN A 65 -15.34 -21.42 7.64
C GLN A 65 -14.83 -21.78 9.05
N TYR A 66 -14.22 -20.84 9.75
CA TYR A 66 -13.46 -21.06 10.99
C TYR A 66 -14.03 -20.31 12.20
N GLY A 67 -15.10 -19.53 12.01
CA GLY A 67 -15.82 -18.85 13.08
C GLY A 67 -15.24 -17.50 13.48
N ALA A 68 -15.78 -16.94 14.57
CA ALA A 68 -15.57 -15.57 14.98
C ALA A 68 -14.15 -15.22 15.46
N ILE A 69 -13.24 -16.20 15.56
CA ILE A 69 -11.84 -15.95 15.91
C ILE A 69 -11.17 -14.99 14.91
N GLU A 70 -11.61 -15.00 13.65
CA GLU A 70 -11.16 -14.08 12.61
C GLU A 70 -11.48 -12.61 12.94
N LEU A 71 -12.57 -12.34 13.67
CA LEU A 71 -12.90 -10.97 14.10
C LEU A 71 -11.87 -10.45 15.10
N LEU A 72 -11.35 -11.30 15.97
CA LEU A 72 -10.31 -10.91 16.92
C LEU A 72 -9.01 -10.55 16.20
N GLY A 73 -8.62 -11.33 15.19
CA GLY A 73 -7.44 -11.05 14.35
C GLY A 73 -7.54 -9.69 13.66
N ASN A 74 -8.66 -9.41 12.97
CA ASN A 74 -8.87 -8.12 12.32
C ASN A 74 -8.98 -6.97 13.32
N PHE A 75 -9.63 -7.18 14.48
CA PHE A 75 -9.71 -6.17 15.52
C PHE A 75 -8.32 -5.80 16.06
N MET A 76 -7.43 -6.76 16.24
CA MET A 76 -6.05 -6.53 16.71
C MET A 76 -5.15 -5.80 15.69
N PHE A 77 -5.52 -5.78 14.41
CA PHE A 77 -4.79 -5.04 13.39
C PHE A 77 -4.78 -3.52 13.65
N ALA A 78 -5.92 -2.95 14.06
CA ALA A 78 -6.02 -1.51 14.29
C ALA A 78 -5.14 -1.02 15.46
N PRO A 79 -5.19 -1.62 16.68
CA PRO A 79 -4.25 -1.28 17.75
C PRO A 79 -2.79 -1.48 17.36
N ALA A 80 -2.46 -2.58 16.66
CA ALA A 80 -1.09 -2.83 16.21
C ALA A 80 -0.60 -1.73 15.26
N MET A 81 -1.43 -1.31 14.31
CA MET A 81 -1.14 -0.21 13.39
C MET A 81 -0.96 1.12 14.13
N VAL A 82 -1.84 1.43 15.09
CA VAL A 82 -1.73 2.65 15.90
C VAL A 82 -0.41 2.68 16.68
N ILE A 83 -0.04 1.57 17.32
CA ILE A 83 1.24 1.44 18.02
C ILE A 83 2.40 1.61 17.03
N ALA A 84 2.36 0.93 15.87
CA ALA A 84 3.40 1.03 14.86
C ALA A 84 3.62 2.50 14.41
N VAL A 85 2.54 3.22 14.12
CA VAL A 85 2.59 4.61 13.66
C VAL A 85 3.08 5.55 14.76
N LEU A 86 2.51 5.46 15.97
CA LEU A 86 2.84 6.38 17.06
C LEU A 86 4.30 6.26 17.51
N PHE A 87 4.84 5.04 17.56
CA PHE A 87 6.17 4.80 18.11
C PHE A 87 7.28 4.75 17.06
N PHE A 88 6.99 4.28 15.83
CA PHE A 88 8.05 4.01 14.85
C PHE A 88 7.99 4.89 13.60
N ALA A 89 6.83 5.35 13.15
CA ALA A 89 6.73 6.04 11.85
C ALA A 89 7.61 7.29 11.77
N ARG A 90 7.61 8.13 12.81
CA ARG A 90 8.43 9.36 12.84
C ARG A 90 9.93 9.05 12.82
N TYR A 91 10.35 8.01 13.53
CA TYR A 91 11.74 7.59 13.57
C TYR A 91 12.20 7.09 12.19
N LEU A 92 11.42 6.20 11.58
CA LEU A 92 11.71 5.63 10.26
C LEU A 92 11.73 6.72 9.18
N ALA A 93 10.76 7.64 9.20
CA ALA A 93 10.68 8.74 8.23
C ALA A 93 11.91 9.65 8.30
N LYS A 94 12.31 10.10 9.50
CA LYS A 94 13.51 10.92 9.68
C LYS A 94 14.79 10.21 9.25
N ARG A 95 14.87 8.91 9.53
CA ARG A 95 16.04 8.11 9.14
C ARG A 95 16.10 7.94 7.63
N ALA A 96 14.97 7.70 6.98
CA ALA A 96 14.88 7.63 5.52
C ALA A 96 15.31 8.94 4.86
N GLU A 97 14.85 10.08 5.38
CA GLU A 97 15.23 11.42 4.93
C GLU A 97 16.74 11.66 5.11
N SER A 98 17.31 11.33 6.28
CA SER A 98 18.75 11.50 6.51
C SER A 98 19.65 10.64 5.61
N MET A 99 19.10 9.55 5.07
CA MET A 99 19.80 8.64 4.15
C MET A 99 19.46 8.91 2.67
N GLY A 100 18.60 9.89 2.38
CA GLY A 100 18.10 10.16 1.03
C GLY A 100 17.40 8.97 0.40
N SER A 101 16.71 8.15 1.19
CA SER A 101 16.06 6.93 0.71
C SER A 101 14.55 7.12 0.51
N CYS A 102 14.05 6.76 -0.67
CA CYS A 102 12.64 6.93 -1.02
C CYS A 102 11.82 5.64 -0.87
N THR A 103 12.49 4.49 -0.87
CA THR A 103 11.85 3.16 -0.88
C THR A 103 12.38 2.28 0.24
N ILE A 104 11.60 1.27 0.65
CA ILE A 104 12.04 0.30 1.66
C ILE A 104 13.29 -0.49 1.22
N PRO A 105 13.42 -0.97 -0.03
CA PRO A 105 14.66 -1.60 -0.50
C PRO A 105 15.87 -0.69 -0.42
N GLU A 106 15.72 0.58 -0.79
CA GLU A 106 16.81 1.56 -0.69
C GLU A 106 17.17 1.83 0.77
N TYR A 107 16.18 2.05 1.63
CA TYR A 107 16.39 2.21 3.08
C TYR A 107 17.18 1.02 3.65
N ALA A 108 16.81 -0.21 3.29
CA ALA A 108 17.51 -1.41 3.72
C ALA A 108 18.95 -1.47 3.18
N ALA A 109 19.18 -1.06 1.93
CA ALA A 109 20.50 -0.99 1.32
C ALA A 109 21.42 0.01 2.07
N ARG A 110 20.91 1.22 2.35
CA ARG A 110 21.66 2.28 3.06
C ARG A 110 22.08 1.86 4.46
N LEU A 111 21.28 1.02 5.14
CA LEU A 111 21.67 0.43 6.43
C LEU A 111 22.90 -0.50 6.35
N HIS A 112 23.18 -1.07 5.18
CA HIS A 112 24.30 -1.99 4.95
C HIS A 112 25.50 -1.33 4.25
N GLY A 113 25.46 -0.01 4.09
CA GLY A 113 26.54 0.80 3.50
C GLY A 113 26.61 0.75 1.98
N GLU A 114 27.55 1.52 1.43
CA GLU A 114 27.76 1.62 -0.02
C GLU A 114 28.71 0.50 -0.49
N GLY A 115 28.24 -0.39 -1.36
CA GLY A 115 29.06 -1.49 -1.87
C GLY A 115 28.26 -2.67 -2.41
N GLY A 116 28.95 -3.81 -2.60
CA GLY A 116 28.32 -5.03 -3.12
C GLY A 116 27.21 -5.57 -2.22
N LEU A 117 27.38 -5.49 -0.89
CA LEU A 117 26.38 -5.95 0.07
C LEU A 117 25.11 -5.08 0.02
N GLY A 118 25.24 -3.75 0.04
CA GLY A 118 24.10 -2.83 -0.08
C GLY A 118 23.30 -3.06 -1.36
N ARG A 119 23.98 -3.20 -2.51
CA ARG A 119 23.32 -3.52 -3.79
C ARG A 119 22.60 -4.86 -3.79
N LEU A 120 23.21 -5.89 -3.18
CA LEU A 120 22.58 -7.21 -3.04
C LEU A 120 21.32 -7.12 -2.18
N VAL A 121 21.40 -6.46 -1.03
CA VAL A 121 20.26 -6.24 -0.13
C VAL A 121 19.15 -5.49 -0.84
N GLN A 122 19.48 -4.42 -1.58
CA GLN A 122 18.51 -3.66 -2.36
C GLN A 122 17.81 -4.54 -3.39
N GLY A 123 18.57 -5.31 -4.17
CA GLY A 123 18.03 -6.18 -5.21
C GLY A 123 17.11 -7.27 -4.64
N VAL A 124 17.52 -7.92 -3.55
CA VAL A 124 16.72 -8.94 -2.88
C VAL A 124 15.44 -8.33 -2.27
N ALA A 125 15.56 -7.22 -1.54
CA ALA A 125 14.41 -6.55 -0.94
C ALA A 125 13.43 -6.03 -1.99
N ALA A 126 13.92 -5.48 -3.10
CA ALA A 126 13.09 -5.06 -4.23
C ALA A 126 12.37 -6.24 -4.87
N LEU A 127 13.06 -7.36 -5.11
CA LEU A 127 12.46 -8.56 -5.67
C LEU A 127 11.35 -9.11 -4.77
N ILE A 128 11.62 -9.23 -3.47
CA ILE A 128 10.60 -9.66 -2.48
C ILE A 128 9.41 -8.71 -2.52
N THR A 129 9.64 -7.40 -2.52
CA THR A 129 8.58 -6.39 -2.57
C THR A 129 7.73 -6.55 -3.81
N VAL A 130 8.34 -6.68 -5.00
CA VAL A 130 7.61 -6.86 -6.27
C VAL A 130 6.79 -8.14 -6.27
N VAL A 131 7.38 -9.27 -5.85
CA VAL A 131 6.65 -10.55 -5.80
C VAL A 131 5.46 -10.48 -4.86
N LEU A 132 5.63 -9.93 -3.65
CA LEU A 132 4.53 -9.77 -2.70
C LEU A 132 3.45 -8.83 -3.23
N LEU A 133 3.83 -7.72 -3.88
CA LEU A 133 2.88 -6.80 -4.51
C LEU A 133 2.12 -7.45 -5.66
N LEU A 134 2.76 -8.30 -6.48
CA LEU A 134 2.09 -9.03 -7.54
C LEU A 134 1.04 -10.00 -6.99
N VAL A 135 1.38 -10.76 -5.95
CA VAL A 135 0.43 -11.65 -5.26
C VAL A 135 -0.71 -10.85 -4.67
N PHE A 136 -0.41 -9.74 -4.01
CA PHE A 136 -1.40 -8.84 -3.44
C PHE A 136 -2.35 -8.32 -4.52
N LEU A 137 -1.83 -7.66 -5.57
CA LEU A 137 -2.64 -7.08 -6.66
C LEU A 137 -3.51 -8.13 -7.36
N THR A 138 -2.96 -9.31 -7.64
CA THR A 138 -3.71 -10.41 -8.25
C THR A 138 -4.88 -10.84 -7.37
N SER A 139 -4.66 -10.94 -6.05
CA SER A 139 -5.69 -11.29 -5.07
C SER A 139 -6.78 -10.21 -4.98
N GLN A 140 -6.39 -8.93 -5.08
CA GLN A 140 -7.31 -7.80 -5.08
C GLN A 140 -8.23 -7.81 -6.31
N ILE A 141 -7.65 -8.00 -7.51
CA ILE A 141 -8.40 -8.08 -8.77
C ILE A 141 -9.38 -9.26 -8.72
N LYS A 142 -8.91 -10.43 -8.28
CA LYS A 142 -9.75 -11.61 -8.10
C LYS A 142 -10.91 -11.34 -7.14
N ALA A 143 -10.66 -10.75 -5.97
CA ALA A 143 -11.72 -10.44 -5.01
C ALA A 143 -12.82 -9.56 -5.61
N VAL A 144 -12.44 -8.55 -6.41
CA VAL A 144 -13.40 -7.69 -7.12
C VAL A 144 -14.16 -8.46 -8.20
N GLY A 145 -13.48 -9.31 -8.98
CA GLY A 145 -14.12 -10.16 -10.00
C GLY A 145 -15.17 -11.09 -9.39
N LEU A 146 -14.82 -11.77 -8.28
CA LEU A 146 -15.68 -12.66 -7.52
C LEU A 146 -16.93 -11.94 -6.99
N LEU A 147 -16.75 -10.74 -6.41
CA LEU A 147 -17.85 -9.89 -5.95
C LEU A 147 -18.75 -9.44 -7.10
N ALA A 148 -18.17 -8.96 -8.19
CA ALA A 148 -18.90 -8.47 -9.35
C ALA A 148 -19.73 -9.59 -9.99
N ALA A 149 -19.13 -10.78 -10.17
CA ALA A 149 -19.84 -11.93 -10.71
C ALA A 149 -21.04 -12.34 -9.83
N SER A 150 -20.86 -12.34 -8.51
CA SER A 150 -21.95 -12.62 -7.55
C SER A 150 -23.09 -11.60 -7.64
N TRP A 151 -22.78 -10.31 -7.78
CA TRP A 151 -23.79 -9.25 -7.84
C TRP A 151 -24.51 -9.15 -9.18
N LEU A 152 -23.82 -9.48 -10.27
CA LEU A 152 -24.34 -9.40 -11.63
C LEU A 152 -24.90 -10.74 -12.12
N ASP A 153 -24.94 -11.77 -11.27
CA ASP A 153 -25.36 -13.13 -11.60
C ASP A 153 -24.59 -13.72 -12.81
N LEU A 154 -23.29 -13.45 -12.86
CA LEU A 154 -22.39 -13.96 -13.89
C LEU A 154 -21.73 -15.26 -13.43
N PRO A 155 -21.44 -16.20 -14.35
CA PRO A 155 -20.69 -17.40 -14.01
C PRO A 155 -19.30 -17.08 -13.42
N TRP A 156 -18.93 -17.79 -12.36
CA TRP A 156 -17.63 -17.67 -11.68
C TRP A 156 -16.42 -17.95 -12.60
N ALA A 157 -16.63 -18.59 -13.75
CA ALA A 157 -15.59 -18.78 -14.76
C ALA A 157 -15.09 -17.45 -15.38
N TYR A 158 -15.85 -16.37 -15.22
CA TYR A 158 -15.51 -15.03 -15.70
C TYR A 158 -14.88 -14.13 -14.62
N ALA A 159 -14.71 -14.65 -13.40
CA ALA A 159 -14.16 -13.95 -12.23
C ALA A 159 -12.74 -14.41 -11.88
#